data_AF-A0A2U9BAK5-F1
#
_entry.id   AF-A0A2U9BAK5-F1
#
_cell.length_a   1.000
_cell.length_b   1.000
_cell.length_c   1.000
_cell.angle_alpha   90.00
_cell.angle_beta   90.00
_cell.angle_gamma   90.00
#
_symmetry.space_group_name_H-M   'P 1'
#
loop_
_entity.id
_entity.type
_entity.pdbx_description
1 polymer ?
#
loop_
_entity_poly.entity_id
_entity_poly.type
_entity_poly.pdbx_seq_one_letter_code
_entity_poly.pdbx_strand_id
1 'polypeptide(L)'
;MEESMEERESDLDESEEEEEEEEEEESSEMDDEDCERRRGECLDEMMDLEKQFQELKEKLFRERLNQMKVRLDEVLTGKAGEYREPLAALQNSMQIRTQVAGVYRELCLQVIKHKHECEVQGAGQHLESERTLLFDAMKTELLEKIRRLEEDRQNIDFTSEWSDEMRTKKCKRKTLLARSERKKKVALVSGPFIVYMLRDIDILEDWAAIKKAKAALTPLKKKAEKR
;
A
#
# COMPACT_ATOMS: atom_id res chain seq x y z
N MET A 1 -1.06 19.94 51.84
CA MET A 1 -1.93 20.94 52.48
C MET A 1 -3.26 20.23 52.68
N GLU A 2 -3.34 19.47 53.77
CA GLU A 2 -4.56 18.83 54.28
C GLU A 2 -4.43 18.99 55.79
N GLU A 3 -5.05 20.05 56.30
CA GLU A 3 -5.22 20.32 57.72
C GLU A 3 -6.48 19.59 58.16
N SER A 4 -6.36 18.68 59.14
CA SER A 4 -7.52 18.07 59.79
C SER A 4 -7.68 18.68 61.17
N MET A 5 -8.81 19.35 61.28
CA MET A 5 -9.37 20.18 62.34
C MET A 5 -9.48 19.46 63.70
N GLU A 6 -9.09 20.17 64.75
CA GLU A 6 -9.27 19.82 66.16
C GLU A 6 -10.74 19.96 66.59
N GLU A 7 -11.25 18.99 67.35
CA GLU A 7 -12.43 19.18 68.19
C GLU A 7 -12.19 18.52 69.55
N ARG A 8 -12.17 19.34 70.62
CA ARG A 8 -12.50 18.90 71.97
C ARG A 8 -13.00 20.08 72.79
N GLU A 9 -14.31 20.22 72.86
CA GLU A 9 -14.99 20.99 73.89
C GLU A 9 -14.78 20.32 75.26
N SER A 10 -14.50 21.12 76.28
CA SER A 10 -14.70 20.75 77.68
C SER A 10 -15.17 22.00 78.39
N ASP A 11 -16.47 22.02 78.67
CA ASP A 11 -17.17 23.07 79.37
C ASP A 11 -16.91 23.00 80.89
N LEU A 12 -17.01 24.16 81.52
CA LEU A 12 -16.88 24.45 82.95
C LEU A 12 -17.82 23.59 83.82
N ASP A 13 -17.34 23.13 84.98
CA ASP A 13 -18.06 23.34 86.25
C ASP A 13 -17.09 23.40 87.43
N GLU A 14 -17.39 24.32 88.34
CA GLU A 14 -16.56 24.88 89.39
C GLU A 14 -17.09 24.38 90.75
N SER A 15 -16.17 24.00 91.66
CA SER A 15 -16.30 24.18 93.12
C SER A 15 -17.26 23.22 93.86
N GLU A 16 -17.11 22.76 95.11
CA GLU A 16 -16.27 23.05 96.28
C GLU A 16 -16.21 21.76 97.12
N GLU A 17 -15.03 21.30 97.54
CA GLU A 17 -14.89 20.51 98.78
C GLU A 17 -13.66 21.05 99.51
N GLU A 18 -13.92 21.88 100.53
CA GLU A 18 -12.97 22.27 101.56
C GLU A 18 -12.68 21.05 102.44
N GLU A 19 -11.49 20.47 102.34
CA GLU A 19 -10.90 19.68 103.40
C GLU A 19 -9.61 20.38 103.86
N GLU A 20 -9.74 21.09 104.98
CA GLU A 20 -8.62 21.38 105.87
C GLU A 20 -8.09 20.04 106.40
N GLU A 21 -6.85 19.67 106.08
CA GLU A 21 -6.05 18.81 106.95
C GLU A 21 -4.56 18.85 106.57
N GLU A 22 -3.79 19.34 107.55
CA GLU A 22 -2.38 19.09 107.83
C GLU A 22 -1.31 19.72 106.93
N GLU A 23 -0.75 20.82 107.46
CA GLU A 23 0.62 21.24 107.24
C GLU A 23 1.59 20.09 107.56
N GLU A 24 1.84 19.22 106.59
CA GLU A 24 3.18 18.69 106.37
C GLU A 24 3.77 19.46 105.19
N GLU A 25 4.25 20.69 105.46
CA GLU A 25 5.35 21.22 104.68
C GLU A 25 6.58 20.36 104.96
N GLU A 26 6.60 19.15 104.36
CA GLU A 26 7.83 18.55 103.90
C GLU A 26 8.39 19.54 102.87
N SER A 27 9.07 20.55 103.39
CA SER A 27 9.99 21.42 102.66
C SER A 27 11.08 20.52 102.10
N SER A 28 10.73 19.78 101.04
CA SER A 28 11.65 19.24 100.06
C SER A 28 12.20 20.45 99.32
N GLU A 29 13.11 21.15 100.00
CA GLU A 29 14.10 21.98 99.36
C GLU A 29 14.79 21.07 98.34
N MET A 30 14.26 21.07 97.10
CA MET A 30 14.89 20.37 96.00
C MET A 30 16.31 20.87 96.00
N ASP A 31 17.25 19.96 96.21
CA ASP A 31 18.68 20.25 96.16
C ASP A 31 18.94 20.97 94.84
N ASP A 32 19.16 22.29 94.88
CA ASP A 32 19.41 23.10 93.70
C ASP A 32 20.58 22.52 92.90
N GLU A 33 21.52 21.85 93.59
CA GLU A 33 22.61 21.11 92.99
C GLU A 33 22.14 19.90 92.16
N ASP A 34 21.05 19.21 92.54
CA ASP A 34 20.44 18.12 91.76
C ASP A 34 19.71 18.65 90.51
N CYS A 35 19.05 19.80 90.64
CA CYS A 35 18.42 20.49 89.50
C CYS A 35 19.47 20.98 88.48
N GLU A 36 20.58 21.56 88.95
CA GLU A 36 21.71 21.95 88.09
C GLU A 36 22.40 20.74 87.46
N ARG A 37 22.54 19.63 88.19
CA ARG A 37 23.10 18.37 87.69
C ARG A 37 22.27 17.79 86.56
N ARG A 38 20.94 17.65 86.74
CA ARG A 38 20.02 17.15 85.69
C ARG A 38 20.00 18.05 84.47
N ARG A 39 20.11 19.37 84.66
CA ARG A 39 20.23 20.33 83.55
C ARG A 39 21.54 20.15 82.78
N GLY A 40 22.65 19.91 83.49
CA GLY A 40 23.95 19.61 82.89
C GLY A 40 23.91 18.33 82.04
N GLU A 41 23.37 17.25 82.60
CA GLU A 41 23.20 15.96 81.89
C GLU A 41 22.35 16.11 80.61
N CYS A 42 21.24 16.86 80.69
CA CYS A 42 20.40 17.14 79.52
C CYS A 42 21.15 17.93 78.44
N LEU A 43 21.95 18.93 78.83
CA LEU A 43 22.78 19.69 77.89
C LEU A 43 23.87 18.82 77.24
N ASP A 44 24.51 17.94 78.02
CA ASP A 44 25.52 17.02 77.51
C ASP A 44 24.91 16.02 76.51
N GLU A 45 23.74 15.46 76.80
CA GLU A 45 22.99 14.61 75.86
C GLU A 45 22.61 15.34 74.57
N MET A 46 22.16 16.60 74.67
CA MET A 46 21.89 17.44 73.51
C MET A 46 23.15 17.74 72.69
N MET A 47 24.28 17.98 73.36
CA MET A 47 25.56 18.19 72.68
C MET A 47 26.04 16.92 71.96
N ASP A 48 25.89 15.76 72.57
CA ASP A 48 26.21 14.48 71.94
C ASP A 48 25.32 14.20 70.73
N LEU A 49 24.02 14.49 70.83
CA LEU A 49 23.08 14.37 69.70
C LEU A 49 23.44 15.32 68.56
N GLU A 50 23.72 16.60 68.85
CA GLU A 50 24.12 17.57 67.83
C GLU A 50 25.40 17.13 67.11
N LYS A 51 26.37 16.60 67.86
CA LYS A 51 27.60 16.04 67.29
C LYS A 51 27.31 14.86 66.36
N GLN A 52 26.46 13.92 66.77
CA GLN A 52 26.04 12.81 65.93
C GLN A 52 25.34 13.29 64.65
N PHE A 53 24.44 14.29 64.76
CA PHE A 53 23.78 14.89 63.61
C PHE A 53 24.77 15.51 62.63
N GLN A 54 25.75 16.25 63.13
CA GLN A 54 26.77 16.87 62.30
C GLN A 54 27.65 15.83 61.58
N GLU A 55 28.06 14.76 62.29
CA GLU A 55 28.79 13.64 61.68
C GLU A 55 27.97 12.93 60.59
N LEU A 56 26.68 12.69 60.85
CA LEU A 56 25.77 12.05 59.90
C LEU A 56 25.57 12.91 58.64
N LYS A 57 25.40 14.21 58.84
CA LYS A 57 25.25 15.20 57.78
C LYS A 57 26.49 15.23 56.89
N GLU A 58 27.67 15.31 57.47
CA GLU A 58 28.92 15.27 56.71
C GLU A 58 29.11 13.97 55.93
N LYS A 59 28.76 12.84 56.54
CA LYS A 59 28.82 11.54 55.88
C LYS A 59 27.89 11.50 54.66
N LEU A 60 26.65 11.95 54.81
CA LEU A 60 25.68 12.04 53.71
C LEU A 60 26.18 12.93 52.57
N PHE A 61 26.74 14.11 52.89
CA PHE A 61 27.31 15.01 51.88
C PHE A 61 28.50 14.37 51.15
N ARG A 62 29.42 13.74 51.88
CA ARG A 62 30.57 13.04 51.28
C ARG A 62 30.12 11.90 50.37
N GLU A 63 29.16 11.08 50.81
CA GLU A 63 28.61 10.00 50.00
C GLU A 63 27.95 10.54 48.73
N ARG A 64 27.11 11.58 48.84
CA ARG A 64 26.44 12.18 47.68
C ARG A 64 27.43 12.77 46.69
N LEU A 65 28.46 13.46 47.18
CA LEU A 65 29.48 14.07 46.35
C LEU A 65 30.32 13.00 45.63
N ASN A 66 30.63 11.89 46.31
CA ASN A 66 31.32 10.76 45.71
C ASN A 66 30.47 10.06 44.63
N GLN A 67 29.17 9.86 44.86
CA GLN A 67 28.27 9.33 43.82
C GLN A 67 28.28 10.21 42.56
N MET A 68 28.23 11.54 42.72
CA MET A 68 28.29 12.45 41.57
C MET A 68 29.64 12.41 40.86
N LYS A 69 30.76 12.35 41.60
CA LYS A 69 32.09 12.20 41.01
C LYS A 69 32.22 10.93 40.18
N VAL A 70 31.76 9.79 40.70
CA VAL A 70 31.79 8.52 39.97
C VAL A 70 30.97 8.61 38.68
N ARG A 71 29.74 9.14 38.74
CA ARG A 71 28.92 9.34 37.53
C ARG A 71 29.56 10.29 36.53
N LEU A 72 30.19 11.36 36.99
CA LEU A 72 30.91 12.30 36.13
C LEU A 72 32.10 11.62 35.44
N ASP A 73 32.88 10.84 36.17
CA ASP A 73 34.01 10.08 35.63
C ASP A 73 33.53 9.01 34.62
N GLU A 74 32.42 8.33 34.88
CA GLU A 74 31.80 7.40 33.92
C GLU A 74 31.41 8.09 32.61
N VAL A 75 30.86 9.31 32.69
CA VAL A 75 30.54 10.11 31.50
C VAL A 75 31.80 10.56 30.77
N LEU A 76 32.79 11.10 31.49
CA LEU A 76 34.05 11.57 30.90
C LEU A 76 34.86 10.44 30.24
N THR A 77 34.84 9.25 30.85
CA THR A 77 35.50 8.06 30.30
C THR A 77 34.65 7.33 29.25
N GLY A 78 33.44 7.81 28.94
CA GLY A 78 32.54 7.21 27.95
C GLY A 78 32.01 5.84 28.35
N LYS A 79 32.00 5.52 29.64
CA LYS A 79 31.52 4.26 30.21
C LYS A 79 30.07 4.36 30.72
N ALA A 80 29.52 5.57 30.80
CA ALA A 80 28.14 5.80 31.23
C ALA A 80 27.15 5.00 30.37
N GLY A 81 26.55 3.97 30.96
CA GLY A 81 25.62 3.05 30.30
C GLY A 81 24.40 3.76 29.71
N GLU A 82 23.90 4.78 30.41
CA GLU A 82 22.74 5.60 30.03
C GLU A 82 22.85 6.18 28.61
N TYR A 83 24.07 6.47 28.13
CA TYR A 83 24.31 6.97 26.78
C TYR A 83 24.80 5.88 25.82
N ARG A 84 25.57 4.92 26.33
CA ARG A 84 26.18 3.86 25.52
C ARG A 84 25.16 2.86 25.01
N GLU A 85 24.16 2.49 25.81
CA GLU A 85 23.12 1.55 25.40
C GLU A 85 22.26 2.10 24.25
N PRO A 86 21.70 3.33 24.32
CA PRO A 86 21.02 3.94 23.18
C PRO A 86 21.90 4.08 21.94
N LEU A 87 23.18 4.42 22.13
CA LEU A 87 24.14 4.53 21.02
C LEU A 87 24.35 3.18 20.32
N ALA A 88 24.55 2.11 21.07
CA ALA A 88 24.70 0.75 20.52
C ALA A 88 23.43 0.31 19.78
N ALA A 89 22.25 0.57 20.35
CA ALA A 89 20.97 0.29 19.69
C ALA A 89 20.81 1.05 18.37
N LEU A 90 21.21 2.33 18.33
CA LEU A 90 21.17 3.15 17.12
C LEU A 90 22.15 2.64 16.06
N GLN A 91 23.37 2.27 16.46
CA GLN A 91 24.37 1.65 15.58
C GLN A 91 23.87 0.35 14.98
N ASN A 92 23.24 -0.51 15.78
CA ASN A 92 22.62 -1.75 15.30
C ASN A 92 21.49 -1.47 14.29
N SER A 93 20.61 -0.49 14.59
CA SER A 93 19.56 -0.07 13.67
C SER A 93 20.11 0.45 12.34
N MET A 94 21.19 1.23 12.38
CA MET A 94 21.88 1.71 11.19
C MET A 94 22.45 0.55 10.35
N GLN A 95 23.10 -0.42 10.99
CA GLN A 95 23.64 -1.59 10.31
C GLN A 95 22.54 -2.41 9.63
N ILE A 96 21.46 -2.71 10.34
CA ILE A 96 20.31 -3.45 9.78
C ILE A 96 19.72 -2.70 8.58
N ARG A 97 19.47 -1.38 8.71
CA ARG A 97 18.94 -0.58 7.59
C ARG A 97 19.86 -0.60 6.38
N THR A 98 21.17 -0.54 6.60
CA THR A 98 22.16 -0.59 5.51
C THR A 98 22.16 -1.96 4.82
N GLN A 99 22.09 -3.05 5.59
CA GLN A 99 22.01 -4.41 5.04
C GLN A 99 20.73 -4.61 4.23
N VAL A 100 19.58 -4.20 4.78
CA VAL A 100 18.28 -4.30 4.09
C VAL A 100 18.29 -3.48 2.80
N ALA A 101 18.83 -2.26 2.81
CA ALA A 101 18.98 -1.46 1.60
C ALA A 101 19.88 -2.13 0.55
N GLY A 102 20.94 -2.82 0.98
CA GLY A 102 21.80 -3.63 0.11
C GLY A 102 21.03 -4.76 -0.58
N VAL A 103 20.32 -5.58 0.20
CA VAL A 103 19.48 -6.68 -0.33
C VAL A 103 18.40 -6.15 -1.27
N TYR A 104 17.74 -5.05 -0.90
CA TYR A 104 16.72 -4.42 -1.74
C TYR A 104 17.28 -3.98 -3.09
N ARG A 105 18.45 -3.34 -3.10
CA ARG A 105 19.15 -2.95 -4.34
C ARG A 105 19.44 -4.16 -5.23
N GLU A 106 19.93 -5.26 -4.65
CA GLU A 106 20.22 -6.49 -5.40
C GLU A 106 18.95 -7.08 -6.03
N LEU A 107 17.85 -7.15 -5.27
CA LEU A 107 16.55 -7.59 -5.78
C LEU A 107 16.05 -6.70 -6.92
N CYS A 108 16.16 -5.38 -6.79
CA CYS A 108 15.80 -4.46 -7.87
C CYS A 108 16.61 -4.72 -9.14
N LEU A 109 17.91 -4.95 -9.02
CA LEU A 109 18.77 -5.29 -10.16
C LEU A 109 18.36 -6.62 -10.81
N GLN A 110 18.04 -7.63 -10.01
CA GLN A 110 17.54 -8.92 -10.52
C GLN A 110 16.22 -8.76 -11.27
N VAL A 111 15.28 -7.96 -10.75
CA VAL A 111 14.01 -7.68 -11.43
C VAL A 111 14.25 -7.00 -12.78
N ILE A 112 15.16 -6.02 -12.84
CA ILE A 112 15.50 -5.35 -14.11
C ILE A 112 16.10 -6.35 -15.10
N LYS A 113 17.02 -7.20 -14.64
CA LYS A 113 17.64 -8.24 -15.46
C LYS A 113 16.59 -9.21 -16.02
N HIS A 114 15.71 -9.74 -15.18
CA HIS A 114 14.65 -10.65 -15.63
C HIS A 114 13.70 -9.97 -16.63
N LYS A 115 13.30 -8.71 -16.39
CA LYS A 115 12.48 -7.95 -17.35
C LYS A 115 13.17 -7.83 -18.70
N HIS A 116 14.46 -7.49 -18.70
CA HIS A 116 15.24 -7.39 -19.91
C HIS A 116 15.33 -8.72 -20.65
N GLU A 117 15.63 -9.81 -19.94
CA GLU A 117 15.72 -11.16 -20.51
C GLU A 117 14.38 -11.61 -21.12
N CYS A 118 13.27 -11.40 -20.40
CA CYS A 118 11.93 -11.70 -20.91
C CYS A 118 11.59 -10.89 -22.16
N GLU A 119 11.95 -9.60 -22.21
CA GLU A 119 11.69 -8.76 -23.38
C GLU A 119 12.49 -9.22 -24.60
N VAL A 120 13.78 -9.54 -24.41
CA VAL A 120 14.63 -10.06 -25.49
C VAL A 120 14.08 -11.39 -26.02
N GLN A 121 13.68 -12.28 -25.12
CA GLN A 121 13.08 -13.56 -25.49
C GLN A 121 11.75 -13.36 -26.24
N GLY A 122 10.87 -12.50 -25.73
CA GLY A 122 9.59 -12.18 -26.35
C GLY A 122 9.75 -11.60 -27.75
N ALA A 123 10.68 -10.66 -27.93
CA ALA A 123 11.00 -10.07 -29.22
C ALA A 123 11.55 -11.12 -30.21
N GLY A 124 12.42 -12.02 -29.76
CA GLY A 124 12.94 -13.12 -30.57
C GLY A 124 11.84 -14.07 -31.05
N GLN A 125 10.99 -14.52 -30.14
CA GLN A 125 9.87 -15.41 -30.46
C GLN A 125 8.84 -14.74 -31.39
N HIS A 126 8.54 -13.45 -31.16
CA HIS A 126 7.66 -12.67 -32.02
C HIS A 126 8.22 -12.60 -33.45
N LEU A 127 9.51 -12.31 -33.61
CA LEU A 127 10.16 -12.26 -34.91
C LEU A 127 10.11 -13.62 -35.64
N GLU A 128 10.38 -14.72 -34.93
CA GLU A 128 10.32 -16.07 -35.50
C GLU A 128 8.89 -16.45 -35.93
N SER A 129 7.89 -16.07 -35.13
CA SER A 129 6.47 -16.28 -35.45
C SER A 129 6.05 -15.49 -36.68
N GLU A 130 6.35 -14.20 -36.74
CA GLU A 130 6.05 -13.34 -37.89
C GLU A 130 6.73 -13.84 -39.16
N ARG A 131 7.99 -14.28 -39.06
CA ARG A 131 8.72 -14.88 -40.18
C ARG A 131 7.97 -16.10 -40.72
N THR A 132 7.55 -17.00 -39.84
CA THR A 132 6.85 -18.23 -40.20
C THR A 132 5.48 -17.92 -40.83
N LEU A 133 4.73 -17.01 -40.22
CA LEU A 133 3.42 -16.57 -40.71
C LEU A 133 3.52 -15.95 -42.11
N LEU A 134 4.55 -15.12 -42.34
CA LEU A 134 4.80 -14.53 -43.66
C LEU A 134 5.12 -15.59 -44.71
N PHE A 135 5.96 -16.58 -44.38
CA PHE A 135 6.25 -17.68 -45.29
C PHE A 135 4.99 -18.48 -45.66
N ASP A 136 4.15 -18.80 -44.69
CA ASP A 136 2.88 -19.50 -44.93
C ASP A 136 1.90 -18.65 -45.75
N ALA A 137 1.82 -17.34 -45.49
CA ALA A 137 1.03 -16.41 -46.28
C ALA A 137 1.50 -16.36 -47.75
N MET A 138 2.81 -16.24 -47.99
CA MET A 138 3.38 -16.27 -49.34
C MET A 138 3.12 -17.60 -50.03
N LYS A 139 3.30 -18.72 -49.32
CA LYS A 139 3.04 -20.06 -49.86
C LYS A 139 1.58 -20.24 -50.24
N THR A 140 0.64 -19.82 -49.39
CA THR A 140 -0.79 -19.90 -49.67
C THR A 140 -1.19 -19.00 -50.84
N GLU A 141 -0.63 -17.80 -50.95
CA GLU A 141 -0.85 -16.92 -52.11
C GLU A 141 -0.35 -17.55 -53.43
N LEU A 142 0.83 -18.16 -53.41
CA LEU A 142 1.38 -18.84 -54.58
C LEU A 142 0.53 -20.06 -54.99
N LEU A 143 0.11 -20.89 -54.03
CA LEU A 143 -0.76 -22.04 -54.29
C LEU A 143 -2.12 -21.60 -54.86
N GLU A 144 -2.69 -20.52 -54.33
CA GLU A 144 -3.95 -19.97 -54.83
C GLU A 144 -3.80 -19.37 -56.24
N LYS A 145 -2.66 -18.73 -56.55
CA LYS A 145 -2.34 -18.30 -57.92
C LYS A 145 -2.23 -19.49 -58.88
N ILE A 146 -1.55 -20.56 -58.47
CA ILE A 146 -1.45 -21.79 -59.26
C ILE A 146 -2.84 -22.37 -59.51
N ARG A 147 -3.66 -22.51 -58.46
CA ARG A 147 -5.04 -23.02 -58.55
C ARG A 147 -5.88 -22.22 -59.53
N ARG A 148 -5.84 -20.88 -59.46
CA ARG A 148 -6.57 -20.01 -60.41
C ARG A 148 -6.08 -20.17 -61.85
N LEU A 149 -4.78 -20.30 -62.06
CA LEU A 149 -4.23 -20.55 -63.41
C LEU A 149 -4.65 -21.91 -63.96
N GLU A 150 -4.74 -22.93 -63.10
CA GLU A 150 -5.24 -24.25 -63.48
C GLU A 150 -6.73 -24.21 -63.82
N GLU A 151 -7.54 -23.51 -63.01
CA GLU A 151 -8.96 -23.26 -63.29
C GLU A 151 -9.16 -22.49 -64.59
N ASP A 152 -8.38 -21.42 -64.84
CA ASP A 152 -8.44 -20.65 -66.08
C ASP A 152 -8.08 -21.52 -67.30
N ARG A 153 -7.07 -22.40 -67.18
CA ARG A 153 -6.72 -23.37 -68.23
C ARG A 153 -7.87 -24.33 -68.52
N GLN A 154 -8.45 -24.93 -67.47
CA GLN A 154 -9.60 -25.84 -67.60
C GLN A 154 -10.84 -25.12 -68.16
N ASN A 155 -11.07 -23.86 -67.76
CA ASN A 155 -12.17 -23.04 -68.26
C ASN A 155 -12.00 -22.72 -69.75
N ILE A 156 -10.79 -22.44 -70.22
CA ILE A 156 -10.49 -22.25 -71.65
C ILE A 156 -10.76 -23.55 -72.42
N ASP A 157 -10.29 -24.70 -71.93
CA ASP A 157 -10.52 -26.00 -72.55
C ASP A 157 -12.03 -26.33 -72.67
N PHE A 158 -12.79 -26.12 -71.59
CA PHE A 158 -14.26 -26.31 -71.57
C PHE A 158 -14.99 -25.30 -72.49
N THR A 159 -14.55 -24.05 -72.51
CA THR A 159 -15.12 -23.01 -73.39
C THR A 159 -14.79 -23.27 -74.87
N SER A 160 -13.65 -23.92 -75.16
CA SER A 160 -13.27 -24.35 -76.50
C SER A 160 -14.17 -25.48 -76.98
N GLU A 161 -14.42 -26.51 -76.16
CA GLU A 161 -15.36 -27.60 -76.48
C GLU A 161 -16.79 -27.08 -76.69
N TRP A 162 -17.29 -26.19 -75.82
CA TRP A 162 -18.61 -25.56 -76.01
C TRP A 162 -18.68 -24.62 -77.22
N SER A 163 -17.56 -23.99 -77.57
CA SER A 163 -17.47 -23.16 -78.77
C SER A 163 -17.40 -24.00 -80.06
N ASP A 164 -16.87 -25.22 -80.02
CA ASP A 164 -16.85 -26.11 -81.19
C ASP A 164 -18.22 -26.77 -81.41
N GLU A 165 -18.91 -27.15 -80.34
CA GLU A 165 -20.30 -27.62 -80.35
C GLU A 165 -21.26 -26.54 -80.94
N MET A 166 -21.02 -25.26 -80.65
CA MET A 166 -21.82 -24.15 -81.18
C MET A 166 -21.36 -23.65 -82.56
N ARG A 167 -20.17 -24.05 -83.04
CA ARG A 167 -19.68 -23.74 -84.40
C ARG A 167 -20.16 -24.73 -85.46
N THR A 168 -20.54 -25.95 -85.09
CA THR A 168 -21.16 -26.89 -86.04
C THR A 168 -22.62 -26.53 -86.40
N LYS A 169 -23.25 -25.59 -85.69
CA LYS A 169 -24.55 -25.00 -86.06
C LYS A 169 -24.54 -23.48 -85.86
N LYS A 170 -23.96 -22.75 -86.82
CA LYS A 170 -24.43 -21.46 -87.41
C LYS A 170 -23.24 -20.66 -87.97
N CYS A 171 -22.77 -21.06 -89.16
CA CYS A 171 -22.21 -20.08 -90.09
C CYS A 171 -23.37 -19.33 -90.75
N LYS A 172 -23.56 -18.07 -90.35
CA LYS A 172 -24.12 -16.93 -91.12
C LYS A 172 -24.78 -15.95 -90.13
N ARG A 173 -24.04 -14.91 -89.70
CA ARG A 173 -24.46 -13.49 -89.78
C ARG A 173 -23.40 -12.59 -89.14
N LYS A 174 -22.52 -12.07 -90.00
CA LYS A 174 -22.19 -10.64 -90.17
C LYS A 174 -22.21 -9.76 -88.91
N THR A 175 -21.01 -9.41 -88.47
CA THR A 175 -20.46 -8.06 -88.24
C THR A 175 -21.24 -7.03 -87.40
N LEU A 176 -20.48 -6.33 -86.55
CA LEU A 176 -20.77 -5.10 -85.80
C LEU A 176 -21.60 -5.37 -84.53
N LEU A 177 -21.08 -5.21 -83.32
CA LEU A 177 -20.69 -3.92 -82.76
C LEU A 177 -19.69 -4.12 -81.61
N ALA A 178 -18.47 -3.63 -81.81
CA ALA A 178 -17.62 -3.20 -80.71
C ALA A 178 -18.31 -1.99 -80.04
N ARG A 179 -18.92 -2.20 -78.87
CA ARG A 179 -19.29 -1.11 -77.97
C ARG A 179 -18.54 -1.32 -76.67
N SER A 180 -17.34 -0.75 -76.64
CA SER A 180 -16.54 -0.55 -75.43
C SER A 180 -17.36 0.28 -74.44
N GLU A 181 -17.95 -0.39 -73.45
CA GLU A 181 -18.47 0.25 -72.24
C GLU A 181 -17.25 0.66 -71.39
N ARG A 182 -16.72 1.85 -71.66
CA ARG A 182 -15.71 2.48 -70.81
C ARG A 182 -16.38 2.78 -69.47
N LYS A 183 -16.07 1.95 -68.45
CA LYS A 183 -16.33 2.26 -67.04
C LYS A 183 -15.76 3.64 -66.73
N LYS A 184 -16.62 4.63 -66.49
CA LYS A 184 -16.22 5.92 -65.92
C LYS A 184 -15.59 5.64 -64.57
N LYS A 185 -14.28 5.89 -64.43
CA LYS A 185 -13.62 5.93 -63.12
C LYS A 185 -14.27 7.06 -62.33
N VAL A 186 -14.91 6.73 -61.21
CA VAL A 186 -15.42 7.71 -60.26
C VAL A 186 -14.23 8.53 -59.77
N ALA A 187 -14.36 9.86 -59.85
CA ALA A 187 -13.33 10.78 -59.41
C ALA A 187 -13.07 10.57 -57.91
N LEU A 188 -11.82 10.31 -57.54
CA LEU A 188 -11.35 10.37 -56.16
C LEU A 188 -11.46 11.83 -55.71
N VAL A 189 -12.50 12.15 -54.95
CA VAL A 189 -12.61 13.45 -54.27
C VAL A 189 -11.57 13.45 -53.16
N SER A 190 -10.52 14.25 -53.33
CA SER A 190 -9.57 14.59 -52.28
C SER A 190 -10.15 15.75 -51.48
N GLY A 191 -10.75 15.44 -50.33
CA GLY A 191 -11.34 16.38 -49.37
C GLY A 191 -12.23 15.64 -48.35
N PRO A 192 -12.48 16.21 -47.15
CA PRO A 192 -13.38 15.59 -46.19
C PRO A 192 -14.77 15.46 -46.80
N PHE A 193 -15.22 14.21 -47.01
CA PHE A 193 -16.49 13.89 -47.62
C PHE A 193 -17.42 13.28 -46.56
N ILE A 194 -18.68 13.72 -46.56
CA ILE A 194 -19.71 13.11 -45.71
C ILE A 194 -20.20 11.85 -46.44
N VAL A 195 -19.89 10.69 -45.87
CA VAL A 195 -20.37 9.40 -46.35
C VAL A 195 -21.83 9.24 -45.94
N TYR A 196 -22.76 9.35 -46.88
CA TYR A 196 -24.19 9.07 -46.64
C TYR A 196 -24.52 7.57 -46.63
N MET A 197 -23.52 6.71 -46.88
CA MET A 197 -23.67 5.26 -46.82
C MET A 197 -23.48 4.80 -45.37
N LEU A 198 -24.49 4.14 -44.82
CA LEU A 198 -24.37 3.45 -43.54
C LEU A 198 -23.29 2.36 -43.63
N ARG A 199 -22.63 2.05 -42.51
CA ARG A 199 -21.67 0.96 -42.46
C ARG A 199 -22.42 -0.37 -42.58
N ASP A 200 -21.76 -1.41 -43.07
CA ASP A 200 -22.37 -2.73 -43.21
C ASP A 200 -22.95 -3.26 -41.88
N ILE A 201 -22.33 -2.90 -40.75
CA ILE A 201 -22.81 -3.24 -39.40
C ILE A 201 -24.19 -2.63 -39.12
N ASP A 202 -24.35 -1.33 -39.42
CA ASP A 202 -25.60 -0.61 -39.17
C ASP A 202 -26.72 -1.13 -40.10
N ILE A 203 -26.37 -1.48 -41.34
CA ILE A 203 -27.29 -2.11 -42.32
C ILE A 203 -27.77 -3.49 -41.82
N LEU A 204 -26.86 -4.30 -41.28
CA LEU A 204 -27.18 -5.64 -40.76
C LEU A 204 -28.03 -5.56 -39.49
N GLU A 205 -27.78 -4.58 -38.63
CA GLU A 205 -28.57 -4.32 -37.43
C GLU A 205 -30.01 -3.92 -37.79
N ASP A 206 -30.18 -2.96 -38.71
CA ASP A 206 -31.50 -2.56 -39.21
C ASP A 206 -32.23 -3.73 -39.89
N TRP A 207 -31.51 -4.54 -40.68
CA TRP A 207 -32.07 -5.73 -41.30
C TRP A 207 -32.58 -6.74 -40.27
N ALA A 208 -31.82 -6.95 -39.18
CA ALA A 208 -32.23 -7.79 -38.07
C ALA A 208 -33.45 -7.23 -37.33
N ALA A 209 -33.50 -5.91 -37.11
CA ALA A 209 -34.62 -5.21 -36.49
C ALA A 209 -35.91 -5.36 -37.32
N ILE A 210 -35.82 -5.19 -38.64
CA ILE A 210 -36.95 -5.40 -39.56
C ILE A 210 -37.43 -6.85 -39.51
N LYS A 211 -36.52 -7.82 -39.52
CA LYS A 211 -36.86 -9.25 -39.44
C LYS A 211 -37.56 -9.59 -38.12
N LYS A 212 -37.10 -9.01 -37.01
CA LYS A 212 -37.69 -9.16 -35.67
C LYS A 212 -39.09 -8.55 -35.60
N ALA A 213 -39.27 -7.33 -36.12
CA ALA A 213 -40.58 -6.67 -36.17
C ALA A 213 -41.58 -7.42 -37.05
N LYS A 214 -41.13 -7.95 -38.20
CA LYS A 214 -41.97 -8.76 -39.10
C LYS A 214 -42.40 -10.08 -38.47
N ALA A 215 -41.54 -10.71 -37.68
CA ALA A 215 -41.88 -11.90 -36.89
C ALA A 215 -42.85 -11.59 -35.73
N ALA A 216 -42.77 -10.39 -35.14
CA ALA A 216 -43.72 -9.95 -34.11
C ALA A 216 -45.11 -9.60 -34.69
N LEU A 217 -45.19 -9.22 -35.98
CA LEU A 217 -46.43 -8.87 -36.65
C LEU A 217 -47.22 -10.08 -37.20
N THR A 218 -46.69 -11.30 -37.16
CA THR A 218 -47.47 -12.49 -37.53
C THR A 218 -48.48 -12.79 -36.41
N PRO A 219 -49.80 -12.69 -36.66
CA PRO A 219 -50.79 -12.86 -35.60
C PRO A 219 -50.85 -14.33 -35.16
N LEU A 220 -50.58 -14.58 -33.87
CA LEU A 220 -50.98 -15.82 -33.20
C LEU A 220 -52.51 -15.95 -33.35
N LYS A 221 -52.96 -16.98 -34.08
CA LYS A 221 -54.38 -17.35 -34.14
C LYS A 221 -54.89 -17.59 -32.71
N LYS A 222 -55.66 -16.63 -32.18
CA LYS A 222 -56.47 -16.81 -30.98
C LYS A 222 -57.43 -17.98 -31.23
N LYS A 223 -57.27 -19.10 -30.51
CA LYS A 223 -58.33 -20.09 -30.36
C LYS A 223 -59.42 -19.43 -29.51
N ALA A 224 -60.60 -19.28 -30.11
CA ALA A 224 -61.80 -18.84 -29.43
C ALA A 224 -62.29 -19.95 -28.49
N GLU A 225 -62.45 -19.57 -27.23
CA GLU A 225 -63.20 -20.28 -26.20
C GLU A 225 -64.70 -20.01 -26.43
N LYS A 226 -65.53 -21.06 -26.51
CA LYS A 226 -66.85 -21.16 -25.86
C LYS A 226 -67.64 -22.43 -26.24
N ARG A 227 -68.04 -23.12 -25.16
CA ARG A 227 -69.25 -23.91 -24.89
C ARG A 227 -69.47 -25.24 -25.61
#